data_AF-A0A4Y7L823-F1
#
_entry.id   AF-A0A4Y7L823-F1
#
_cell.length_a   1.000
_cell.length_b   1.000
_cell.length_c   1.000
_cell.angle_alpha   90.00
_cell.angle_beta   90.00
_cell.angle_gamma   90.00
#
_symmetry.space_group_name_H-M   'P 1'
#
loop_
_entity.id
_entity.type
_entity.pdbx_description
1 polymer ?
#
loop_
_entity_poly.entity_id
_entity_poly.type
_entity_poly.pdbx_seq_one_letter_code
_entity_poly.pdbx_strand_id
1 'polypeptide(L)'
;MVTEQRPNQGNQKVTMDEEQITNFGLKEDHINRPLCVCPDGRLVLETCSPFYKQAYDFLIAIAEPVSRLESKHEYKLTPYSLYAAVSAGIETRTIVSVLNILSKTMLPKEVIDFIHACTCHYGKVKLVLKKNRYFVESPFPEVLETLLRDDVISQARQGIISSSEEEKLCTSTSQDYELLVKSISRREKEKHAFELKPSHVGTVREHCLPNALNYPMLEEYDFRNDTVNPNLNIELKPYQKKSLGKMFGNGRARSGIIVLPCGAGKSLVGVSAACQIRKSCLCLATSNVSVDQWAYQFRMWSTIREDQICCFTSDAGSEKSFNVSNAAIVVTTYHMIAYGRQRSEESQKIMKVIRQTMGVASYGRGACGSCRHVPQSHP
;
A
#
# COMPACT_ATOMS: atom_id res chain seq x y z
N MET A 1 -44.69 -42.86 -28.96
CA MET A 1 -43.68 -43.37 -29.91
C MET A 1 -42.37 -42.67 -29.55
N VAL A 2 -41.50 -43.35 -28.77
CA VAL A 2 -40.22 -43.94 -29.23
C VAL A 2 -39.14 -42.84 -29.29
N THR A 3 -38.41 -42.59 -28.18
CA THR A 3 -36.97 -42.93 -27.88
C THR A 3 -35.98 -41.91 -28.51
N GLU A 4 -34.80 -41.52 -27.96
CA GLU A 4 -33.84 -42.16 -27.05
C GLU A 4 -32.77 -41.16 -26.50
N GLN A 5 -32.46 -41.31 -25.20
CA GLN A 5 -31.21 -41.21 -24.41
C GLN A 5 -29.92 -40.42 -24.79
N ARG A 6 -29.55 -39.50 -23.85
CA ARG A 6 -28.26 -39.27 -23.11
C ARG A 6 -27.00 -38.66 -23.80
N PRO A 7 -25.99 -38.13 -23.04
CA PRO A 7 -25.95 -37.68 -21.63
C PRO A 7 -25.32 -36.27 -21.37
N ASN A 8 -25.58 -35.77 -20.15
CA ASN A 8 -24.92 -34.65 -19.48
C ASN A 8 -23.38 -34.72 -19.52
N GLN A 9 -22.73 -33.61 -19.93
CA GLN A 9 -21.32 -33.36 -19.63
C GLN A 9 -21.23 -32.77 -18.22
N GLY A 10 -20.60 -33.54 -17.33
CA GLY A 10 -20.50 -33.25 -15.91
C GLY A 10 -19.55 -32.09 -15.58
N ASN A 11 -19.89 -31.42 -14.48
CA ASN A 11 -18.99 -30.64 -13.65
C ASN A 11 -17.64 -31.34 -13.50
N GLN A 12 -16.57 -30.77 -14.08
CA GLN A 12 -15.21 -31.05 -13.63
C GLN A 12 -15.02 -30.40 -12.27
N LYS A 13 -15.36 -31.17 -11.24
CA LYS A 13 -14.92 -30.96 -9.87
C LYS A 13 -13.41 -31.20 -9.87
N VAL A 14 -12.61 -30.14 -9.88
CA VAL A 14 -11.16 -30.23 -9.71
C VAL A 14 -10.90 -30.56 -8.23
N THR A 15 -11.04 -31.84 -7.90
CA THR A 15 -10.54 -32.41 -6.65
C THR A 15 -9.02 -32.44 -6.77
N MET A 16 -8.30 -31.79 -5.85
CA MET A 16 -6.86 -31.99 -5.74
C MET A 16 -6.62 -33.46 -5.36
N ASP A 17 -5.99 -34.20 -6.26
CA ASP A 17 -5.69 -35.61 -6.07
C ASP A 17 -4.77 -35.78 -4.85
N GLU A 18 -5.20 -36.63 -3.90
CA GLU A 18 -4.37 -37.12 -2.80
C GLU A 18 -3.07 -37.78 -3.32
N GLU A 19 -3.03 -38.17 -4.60
CA GLU A 19 -1.87 -38.69 -5.32
C GLU A 19 -0.72 -37.68 -5.50
N GLN A 20 -0.96 -36.36 -5.47
CA GLN A 20 0.14 -35.39 -5.53
C GLN A 20 0.85 -35.22 -4.18
N ILE A 21 0.16 -35.50 -3.07
CA ILE A 21 0.72 -35.39 -1.72
C ILE A 21 1.61 -36.60 -1.40
N THR A 22 1.30 -37.78 -1.96
CA THR A 22 2.08 -39.00 -1.76
C THR A 22 3.45 -38.97 -2.46
N ASN A 23 3.63 -38.14 -3.48
CA ASN A 23 4.89 -38.07 -4.25
C ASN A 23 6.05 -37.35 -3.56
N PHE A 24 5.81 -36.60 -2.47
CA PHE A 24 6.84 -35.73 -1.85
C PHE A 24 7.41 -36.24 -0.52
N GLY A 25 7.02 -37.45 -0.09
CA GLY A 25 7.48 -38.04 1.17
C GLY A 25 6.92 -37.32 2.39
N LEU A 26 6.12 -38.04 3.19
CA LEU A 26 5.60 -37.52 4.45
C LEU A 26 6.70 -37.52 5.51
N LYS A 27 6.71 -36.47 6.35
CA LYS A 27 7.53 -36.46 7.57
C LYS A 27 7.02 -37.50 8.55
N GLU A 28 7.89 -38.05 9.38
CA GLU A 28 7.50 -39.05 10.40
C GLU A 28 6.41 -38.52 11.34
N ASP A 29 6.41 -37.22 11.64
CA ASP A 29 5.44 -36.54 12.51
C ASP A 29 4.32 -35.82 11.75
N HIS A 30 4.03 -36.23 10.49
CA HIS A 30 3.05 -35.55 9.62
C HIS A 30 1.64 -35.44 10.22
N ILE A 31 1.23 -36.35 11.10
CA ILE A 31 -0.08 -36.33 11.77
C ILE A 31 -0.24 -35.08 12.65
N ASN A 32 0.86 -34.59 13.22
CA ASN A 32 0.87 -33.43 14.10
C ASN A 32 1.06 -32.09 13.36
N ARG A 33 1.06 -32.11 12.02
CA ARG A 33 1.36 -30.94 11.19
C ARG A 33 0.11 -30.52 10.41
N PRO A 34 -0.32 -29.25 10.50
CA PRO A 34 -1.61 -28.84 9.93
C PRO A 34 -1.56 -28.46 8.45
N LEU A 35 -0.37 -28.31 7.85
CA LEU A 35 -0.19 -27.67 6.55
C LEU A 35 0.34 -28.64 5.49
N CYS A 36 -0.14 -28.53 4.26
CA CYS A 36 0.48 -29.14 3.08
C CYS A 36 0.90 -28.02 2.11
N VAL A 37 2.12 -28.13 1.57
CA VAL A 37 2.70 -27.13 0.67
C VAL A 37 2.92 -27.75 -0.71
N CYS A 38 2.30 -27.18 -1.72
CA CYS A 38 2.42 -27.61 -3.11
C CYS A 38 3.52 -26.83 -3.85
N PRO A 39 4.20 -27.43 -4.84
CA PRO A 39 5.25 -26.76 -5.63
C PRO A 39 4.76 -25.51 -6.39
N ASP A 40 3.46 -25.43 -6.69
CA ASP A 40 2.82 -24.29 -7.35
C ASP A 40 2.55 -23.09 -6.41
N GLY A 41 2.97 -23.18 -5.14
CA GLY A 41 2.77 -22.16 -4.12
C GLY A 41 1.41 -22.21 -3.44
N ARG A 42 0.61 -23.26 -3.68
CA ARG A 42 -0.66 -23.50 -2.97
C ARG A 42 -0.39 -24.09 -1.59
N LEU A 43 -1.14 -23.62 -0.60
CA LEU A 43 -1.04 -24.04 0.79
C LEU A 43 -2.40 -24.55 1.24
N VAL A 44 -2.44 -25.78 1.76
CA VAL A 44 -3.67 -26.41 2.26
C VAL A 44 -3.57 -26.60 3.76
N LEU A 45 -4.44 -25.93 4.50
CA LEU A 45 -4.52 -25.96 5.96
C LEU A 45 -5.69 -26.82 6.43
N GLU A 46 -5.43 -27.77 7.31
CA GLU A 46 -6.46 -28.59 7.94
C GLU A 46 -7.02 -27.92 9.20
N THR A 47 -8.35 -27.79 9.26
CA THR A 47 -9.04 -27.09 10.36
C THR A 47 -9.14 -27.93 11.64
N CYS A 48 -9.09 -29.25 11.52
CA CYS A 48 -9.22 -30.19 12.65
C CYS A 48 -7.92 -30.37 13.47
N SER A 49 -6.80 -29.79 13.04
CA SER A 49 -5.52 -29.93 13.74
C SER A 49 -5.48 -29.07 15.03
N PRO A 50 -4.88 -29.56 16.13
CA PRO A 50 -4.70 -28.77 17.35
C PRO A 50 -3.81 -27.52 17.14
N PHE A 51 -2.99 -27.51 16.08
CA PHE A 51 -2.12 -26.38 15.72
C PHE A 51 -2.75 -25.45 14.66
N TYR A 52 -4.04 -25.64 14.35
CA TYR A 52 -4.75 -24.84 13.35
C TYR A 52 -4.61 -23.34 13.61
N LYS A 53 -4.80 -22.89 14.86
CA LYS A 53 -4.80 -21.46 15.17
C LYS A 53 -3.44 -20.80 14.87
N GLN A 54 -2.35 -21.43 15.28
CA GLN A 54 -1.00 -20.95 15.01
C GLN A 54 -0.71 -20.89 13.51
N ALA A 55 -1.11 -21.94 12.78
CA ALA A 55 -0.92 -21.99 11.33
C ALA A 55 -1.81 -20.97 10.60
N TYR A 56 -3.07 -20.81 11.01
CA TYR A 56 -3.99 -19.82 10.47
C TYR A 56 -3.47 -18.40 10.64
N ASP A 57 -3.07 -18.02 11.87
CA ASP A 57 -2.55 -16.69 12.16
C ASP A 57 -1.29 -16.38 11.34
N PHE A 58 -0.42 -17.39 11.16
CA PHE A 58 0.76 -17.27 10.31
C PHE A 58 0.42 -17.12 8.82
N LEU A 59 -0.48 -17.96 8.28
CA LEU A 59 -0.87 -17.91 6.87
C LEU A 59 -1.55 -16.60 6.49
N ILE A 60 -2.35 -16.03 7.39
CA ILE A 60 -2.96 -14.70 7.19
C ILE A 60 -1.91 -13.61 6.97
N ALA A 61 -0.71 -13.76 7.55
CA ALA A 61 0.36 -12.79 7.39
C ALA A 61 1.19 -12.98 6.10
N ILE A 62 1.25 -14.20 5.55
CA ILE A 62 2.19 -14.55 4.46
C ILE A 62 1.54 -14.98 3.14
N ALA A 63 0.24 -15.25 3.12
CA ALA A 63 -0.44 -15.83 1.96
C ALA A 63 -1.85 -15.22 1.76
N GLU A 64 -2.33 -15.26 0.52
CA GLU A 64 -3.68 -14.82 0.18
C GLU A 64 -4.69 -15.98 0.34
N PRO A 65 -5.85 -15.77 0.98
CA PRO A 65 -6.87 -16.81 1.09
C PRO A 65 -7.56 -17.04 -0.26
N VAL A 66 -7.72 -18.32 -0.64
CA VAL A 66 -8.43 -18.73 -1.85
C VAL A 66 -9.80 -19.30 -1.49
N SER A 67 -9.84 -20.27 -0.57
CA SER A 67 -11.08 -20.93 -0.14
C SER A 67 -11.03 -21.26 1.35
N ARG A 68 -12.20 -21.33 2.00
CA ARG A 68 -12.34 -21.64 3.44
C ARG A 68 -13.47 -22.64 3.66
N LEU A 69 -13.23 -23.90 3.30
CA LEU A 69 -14.18 -25.00 3.53
C LEU A 69 -14.10 -25.48 4.98
N GLU A 70 -15.14 -26.16 5.46
CA GLU A 70 -15.27 -26.55 6.87
C GLU A 70 -14.09 -27.40 7.38
N SER A 71 -13.56 -28.31 6.56
CA SER A 71 -12.44 -29.20 6.92
C SER A 71 -11.06 -28.74 6.41
N LYS A 72 -11.03 -27.91 5.35
CA LYS A 72 -9.80 -27.50 4.66
C LYS A 72 -9.87 -26.05 4.20
N HIS A 73 -8.84 -25.28 4.51
CA HIS A 73 -8.66 -23.93 3.97
C HIS A 73 -7.53 -23.92 2.95
N GLU A 74 -7.71 -23.19 1.86
CA GLU A 74 -6.70 -23.03 0.82
C GLU A 74 -6.20 -21.60 0.78
N TYR A 75 -4.89 -21.47 0.69
CA TYR A 75 -4.18 -20.20 0.54
C TYR A 75 -3.20 -20.31 -0.63
N LYS A 76 -2.79 -19.15 -1.13
CA LYS A 76 -1.81 -19.06 -2.22
C LYS A 76 -0.71 -18.09 -1.86
N LEU A 77 0.53 -18.53 -2.04
CA LEU A 77 1.69 -17.65 -2.02
C LEU A 77 1.72 -16.84 -3.31
N THR A 78 1.71 -15.53 -3.15
CA THR A 78 1.89 -14.56 -4.23
C THR A 78 3.07 -13.65 -3.91
N PRO A 79 3.72 -13.02 -4.90
CA PRO A 79 4.76 -12.03 -4.62
C PRO A 79 4.26 -10.92 -3.69
N TYR A 80 3.03 -10.45 -3.91
CA TYR A 80 2.39 -9.40 -3.10
C TYR A 80 2.16 -9.81 -1.64
N SER A 81 1.74 -11.04 -1.39
CA SER A 81 1.56 -11.56 0.00
C SER A 81 2.89 -11.65 0.75
N LEU A 82 3.96 -12.09 0.09
CA LEU A 82 5.31 -12.15 0.68
C LEU A 82 5.90 -10.76 0.91
N TYR A 83 5.64 -9.82 0.00
CA TYR A 83 5.99 -8.41 0.17
C TYR A 83 5.31 -7.81 1.40
N ALA A 84 4.01 -8.07 1.59
CA ALA A 84 3.27 -7.63 2.77
C ALA A 84 3.87 -8.23 4.06
N ALA A 85 4.22 -9.52 4.05
CA ALA A 85 4.84 -10.21 5.19
C ALA A 85 6.17 -9.58 5.62
N VAL A 86 7.09 -9.34 4.66
CA VAL A 86 8.39 -8.72 4.96
C VAL A 86 8.21 -7.27 5.41
N SER A 87 7.27 -6.54 4.81
CA SER A 87 6.88 -5.19 5.26
C SER A 87 6.40 -5.16 6.71
N ALA A 88 5.71 -6.22 7.16
CA ALA A 88 5.26 -6.40 8.54
C ALA A 88 6.40 -6.83 9.49
N GLY A 89 7.61 -7.09 8.97
CA GLY A 89 8.79 -7.45 9.75
C GLY A 89 9.03 -8.96 9.86
N ILE A 90 8.34 -9.79 9.07
CA ILE A 90 8.60 -11.23 9.04
C ILE A 90 9.81 -11.50 8.14
N GLU A 91 10.89 -12.02 8.71
CA GLU A 91 12.12 -12.31 7.99
C GLU A 91 11.97 -13.54 7.07
N THR A 92 12.65 -13.54 5.93
CA THR A 92 12.65 -14.64 4.95
C THR A 92 12.94 -16.01 5.59
N ARG A 93 13.98 -16.08 6.42
CA ARG A 93 14.38 -17.31 7.12
C ARG A 93 13.26 -17.85 8.01
N THR A 94 12.53 -16.95 8.65
CA THR A 94 11.41 -17.27 9.53
C THR A 94 10.24 -17.81 8.73
N ILE A 95 9.95 -17.23 7.55
CA ILE A 95 8.90 -17.73 6.66
C ILE A 95 9.18 -19.18 6.28
N VAL A 96 10.39 -19.46 5.76
CA VAL A 96 10.80 -20.81 5.33
C VAL A 96 10.83 -21.78 6.51
N SER A 97 11.39 -21.37 7.65
CA SER A 97 11.47 -22.22 8.85
C SER A 97 10.09 -22.59 9.38
N VAL A 98 9.16 -21.62 9.50
CA VAL A 98 7.82 -21.88 10.02
C VAL A 98 7.00 -22.72 9.05
N LEU A 99 7.08 -22.46 7.74
CA LEU A 99 6.47 -23.34 6.73
C LEU A 99 7.00 -24.77 6.84
N ASN A 100 8.30 -24.95 7.05
CA ASN A 100 8.88 -26.27 7.20
C ASN A 100 8.40 -26.96 8.49
N ILE A 101 8.27 -26.21 9.59
CA ILE A 101 7.74 -26.72 10.87
C ILE A 101 6.26 -27.12 10.76
N LEU A 102 5.45 -26.34 10.03
CA LEU A 102 4.02 -26.62 9.92
C LEU A 102 3.66 -27.62 8.80
N SER A 103 4.56 -27.85 7.84
CA SER A 103 4.31 -28.69 6.66
C SER A 103 4.45 -30.18 6.91
N LYS A 104 3.43 -30.95 6.50
CA LYS A 104 3.39 -32.42 6.47
C LYS A 104 4.46 -33.05 5.58
N THR A 105 4.78 -32.38 4.47
CA THR A 105 5.77 -32.81 3.49
C THR A 105 7.03 -31.96 3.59
N MET A 106 8.14 -32.46 3.02
CA MET A 106 9.29 -31.60 2.76
C MET A 106 8.88 -30.41 1.90
N LEU A 107 9.41 -29.22 2.21
CA LEU A 107 9.14 -28.05 1.39
C LEU A 107 9.75 -28.24 0.00
N PRO A 108 8.96 -28.07 -1.08
CA PRO A 108 9.49 -28.09 -2.43
C PRO A 108 10.54 -26.99 -2.61
N LYS A 109 11.61 -27.31 -3.34
CA LYS A 109 12.70 -26.35 -3.59
C LYS A 109 12.19 -25.13 -4.34
N GLU A 110 11.23 -25.33 -5.23
CA GLU A 110 10.57 -24.29 -6.02
C GLU A 110 9.93 -23.22 -5.11
N VAL A 111 9.31 -23.64 -4.00
CA VAL A 111 8.69 -22.73 -3.03
C VAL A 111 9.75 -21.97 -2.23
N ILE A 112 10.83 -22.65 -1.84
CA ILE A 112 11.96 -22.01 -1.13
C ILE A 112 12.60 -20.95 -2.04
N ASP A 113 12.95 -21.33 -3.27
CA ASP A 113 13.56 -20.45 -4.26
C ASP A 113 12.64 -19.26 -4.59
N PHE A 114 11.32 -19.51 -4.72
CA PHE A 114 10.32 -18.46 -4.92
C PHE A 114 10.26 -17.47 -3.75
N ILE A 115 10.23 -17.96 -2.51
CA ILE A 115 10.23 -17.12 -1.30
C ILE A 115 11.51 -16.28 -1.25
N HIS A 116 12.67 -16.87 -1.49
CA HIS A 116 13.94 -16.15 -1.51
C HIS A 116 13.97 -15.09 -2.62
N ALA A 117 13.56 -15.44 -3.83
CA ALA A 117 13.55 -14.51 -4.97
C ALA A 117 12.63 -13.30 -4.76
N CYS A 118 11.48 -13.50 -4.09
CA CYS A 118 10.57 -12.40 -3.77
C CYS A 118 11.10 -11.54 -2.61
N THR A 119 11.63 -12.15 -1.56
CA THR A 119 11.91 -11.43 -0.32
C THR A 119 13.31 -10.80 -0.25
N CYS A 120 14.28 -11.27 -1.04
CA CYS A 120 15.67 -10.84 -0.93
C CYS A 120 15.92 -9.38 -1.32
N HIS A 121 15.13 -8.81 -2.24
CA HIS A 121 15.24 -7.41 -2.66
C HIS A 121 14.23 -6.50 -1.96
N TYR A 122 13.25 -7.09 -1.27
CA TYR A 122 12.16 -6.35 -0.68
C TYR A 122 12.61 -5.56 0.56
N GLY A 123 12.02 -4.38 0.75
CA GLY A 123 12.33 -3.50 1.89
C GLY A 123 13.70 -2.82 1.83
N LYS A 124 14.48 -3.06 0.77
CA LYS A 124 15.76 -2.38 0.53
C LYS A 124 15.59 -0.97 -0.01
N VAL A 125 14.49 -0.67 -0.68
CA VAL A 125 14.25 0.63 -1.32
C VAL A 125 12.97 1.25 -0.78
N LYS A 126 13.03 2.53 -0.42
CA LYS A 126 11.89 3.31 0.07
C LYS A 126 11.67 4.51 -0.83
N LEU A 127 10.45 4.72 -1.27
CA LEU A 127 10.02 5.95 -1.93
C LEU A 127 9.36 6.83 -0.87
N VAL A 128 10.08 7.87 -0.43
CA VAL A 128 9.67 8.72 0.68
C VAL A 128 9.24 10.09 0.17
N LEU A 129 8.01 10.48 0.49
CA LEU A 129 7.51 11.83 0.27
C LEU A 129 7.88 12.73 1.46
N LYS A 130 8.73 13.73 1.22
CA LYS A 130 9.16 14.72 2.22
C LYS A 130 9.00 16.13 1.68
N LYS A 131 8.19 16.98 2.35
CA LYS A 131 7.99 18.38 1.95
C LYS A 131 7.60 18.52 0.46
N ASN A 132 6.66 17.70 0.02
CA ASN A 132 6.19 17.60 -1.38
C ASN A 132 7.25 17.21 -2.43
N ARG A 133 8.36 16.60 -2.01
CA ARG A 133 9.42 16.08 -2.88
C ARG A 133 9.60 14.58 -2.66
N TYR A 134 9.89 13.88 -3.74
CA TYR A 134 10.01 12.43 -3.75
C TYR A 134 11.48 12.04 -3.64
N PHE A 135 11.81 11.22 -2.63
CA PHE A 135 13.15 10.71 -2.40
C PHE A 135 13.14 9.19 -2.50
N VAL A 136 14.14 8.62 -3.16
CA VAL A 136 14.44 7.19 -3.08
C VAL A 136 15.50 7.03 -2.00
N GLU A 137 15.19 6.34 -0.91
CA GLU A 137 16.09 6.06 0.21
C GLU A 137 16.39 4.57 0.31
N SER A 138 17.63 4.24 0.65
CA SER A 138 18.02 2.87 1.00
C SER A 138 19.04 2.90 2.14
N PRO A 139 18.95 1.99 3.12
CA PRO A 139 20.05 1.77 4.06
C PRO A 139 21.25 1.05 3.40
N PHE A 140 21.10 0.56 2.17
CA PHE A 140 22.12 -0.18 1.42
C PHE A 140 22.64 0.67 0.25
N PRO A 141 23.81 1.31 0.36
CA PRO A 141 24.37 2.15 -0.70
C PRO A 141 24.54 1.41 -2.03
N GLU A 142 24.92 0.13 -2.00
CA GLU A 142 25.09 -0.71 -3.19
C GLU A 142 23.81 -0.84 -4.02
N VAL A 143 22.64 -0.81 -3.38
CA VAL A 143 21.34 -0.88 -4.05
C VAL A 143 21.08 0.44 -4.78
N LEU A 144 21.38 1.57 -4.16
CA LEU A 144 21.20 2.89 -4.80
C LEU A 144 22.15 3.06 -5.99
N GLU A 145 23.39 2.60 -5.87
CA GLU A 145 24.32 2.59 -7.01
C GLU A 145 23.79 1.75 -8.16
N THR A 146 23.22 0.58 -7.87
CA THR A 146 22.60 -0.28 -8.88
C THR A 146 21.41 0.41 -9.56
N LEU A 147 20.55 1.07 -8.78
CA LEU A 147 19.42 1.83 -9.32
C LEU A 147 19.88 3.03 -10.16
N LEU A 148 20.93 3.73 -9.74
CA LEU A 148 21.46 4.90 -10.46
C LEU A 148 22.21 4.55 -11.74
N ARG A 149 22.66 3.30 -11.91
CA ARG A 149 23.22 2.79 -13.17
C ARG A 149 22.15 2.56 -14.24
N ASP A 150 20.88 2.43 -13.85
CA ASP A 150 19.79 2.26 -14.78
C ASP A 150 19.43 3.60 -15.46
N ASP A 151 19.34 3.60 -16.78
CA ASP A 151 19.12 4.80 -17.59
C ASP A 151 17.79 5.50 -17.27
N VAL A 152 16.73 4.73 -17.00
CA VAL A 152 15.38 5.27 -16.73
C VAL A 152 15.39 6.01 -15.39
N ILE A 153 16.01 5.41 -14.37
CA ILE A 153 16.12 6.01 -13.04
C ILE A 153 17.08 7.22 -13.05
N SER A 154 18.20 7.10 -13.75
CA SER A 154 19.19 8.17 -13.87
C SER A 154 18.59 9.44 -14.50
N GLN A 155 17.78 9.30 -15.56
CA GLN A 155 17.07 10.42 -16.20
C GLN A 155 15.97 11.04 -15.31
N ALA A 156 15.31 10.20 -14.51
CA ALA A 156 14.26 10.60 -13.59
C ALA A 156 14.78 11.40 -12.38
N ARG A 157 16.08 11.31 -12.08
CA ARG A 157 16.73 12.05 -11.00
C ARG A 157 16.54 13.56 -11.20
N GLN A 158 16.14 14.24 -10.12
CA GLN A 158 16.19 15.69 -10.07
C GLN A 158 17.68 16.08 -9.96
N GLY A 159 18.21 16.71 -11.02
CA GLY A 159 19.57 17.23 -11.03
C GLY A 159 19.76 18.25 -9.90
N ILE A 160 21.02 18.46 -9.50
CA ILE A 160 21.37 19.51 -8.54
C ILE A 160 20.80 20.82 -9.07
N ILE A 161 19.81 21.39 -8.36
CA ILE A 161 19.53 22.81 -8.49
C ILE A 161 20.78 23.47 -7.94
N SER A 162 21.66 23.95 -8.82
CA SER A 162 22.51 25.07 -8.48
C SER A 162 21.54 26.18 -8.10
N SER A 163 21.36 26.41 -6.81
CA SER A 163 20.62 27.56 -6.29
C SER A 163 21.43 28.80 -6.64
N SER A 164 21.30 29.26 -7.89
CA SER A 164 21.95 30.43 -8.45
C SER A 164 21.12 31.70 -8.22
N GLU A 165 20.39 31.80 -7.10
CA GLU A 165 19.58 32.99 -6.77
C GLU A 165 19.65 33.44 -5.30
N GLU A 166 20.62 32.99 -4.51
CA GLU A 166 20.91 33.59 -3.18
C GLU A 166 22.41 33.84 -2.98
N GLU A 167 23.07 34.45 -3.98
CA GLU A 167 24.35 35.12 -3.75
C GLU A 167 24.20 36.62 -4.01
N LYS A 168 23.76 37.34 -2.98
CA LYS A 168 24.15 38.72 -2.69
C LYS A 168 23.83 39.03 -1.23
N LEU A 169 24.84 38.91 -0.36
CA LEU A 169 25.38 40.02 0.45
C LEU A 169 26.14 39.51 1.72
N CYS A 170 27.47 39.52 1.60
CA CYS A 170 28.52 39.89 2.55
C CYS A 170 28.62 39.37 4.02
N THR A 171 29.84 38.85 4.29
CA THR A 171 30.79 39.16 5.39
C THR A 171 30.90 38.29 6.67
N SER A 172 32.06 37.62 6.73
CA SER A 172 32.95 37.29 7.87
C SER A 172 32.66 36.11 8.82
N THR A 173 33.50 35.07 8.66
CA THR A 173 34.11 34.17 9.67
C THR A 173 33.27 33.20 10.52
N SER A 174 31.96 33.09 10.32
CA SER A 174 31.16 31.99 10.94
C SER A 174 30.37 31.14 9.94
N GLN A 175 30.24 31.57 8.67
CA GLN A 175 29.43 30.89 7.65
C GLN A 175 30.15 29.72 6.97
N ASP A 176 31.48 29.71 6.92
CA ASP A 176 32.25 28.68 6.21
C ASP A 176 32.13 27.30 6.87
N TYR A 177 32.10 27.24 8.20
CA TYR A 177 31.88 25.98 8.93
C TYR A 177 30.47 25.44 8.69
N GLU A 178 29.44 26.30 8.63
CA GLU A 178 28.08 25.84 8.41
C GLU A 178 27.85 25.38 6.96
N LEU A 179 28.48 26.03 5.97
CA LEU A 179 28.47 25.58 4.59
C LEU A 179 29.24 24.26 4.42
N LEU A 180 30.38 24.10 5.11
CA LEU A 180 31.15 22.87 5.09
C LEU A 180 30.36 21.72 5.75
N VAL A 181 29.74 21.95 6.92
CA VAL A 181 28.87 20.97 7.59
C VAL A 181 27.64 20.63 6.75
N LYS A 182 27.03 21.61 6.07
CA LYS A 182 25.93 21.38 5.09
C LYS A 182 26.40 20.56 3.89
N SER A 183 27.63 20.76 3.41
CA SER A 183 28.21 20.01 2.30
C SER A 183 28.57 18.56 2.67
N ILE A 184 29.09 18.34 3.88
CA ILE A 184 29.41 17.01 4.43
C ILE A 184 28.11 16.24 4.70
N SER A 185 27.14 16.88 5.36
CA SER A 185 25.80 16.32 5.59
C SER A 185 25.06 16.03 4.28
N ARG A 186 25.29 16.81 3.22
CA ARG A 186 24.73 16.54 1.87
C ARG A 186 25.36 15.30 1.25
N ARG A 187 26.70 15.19 1.26
CA ARG A 187 27.38 14.02 0.69
C ARG A 187 26.99 12.73 1.41
N GLU A 188 26.78 12.77 2.73
CA GLU A 188 26.30 11.60 3.48
C GLU A 188 24.82 11.28 3.22
N LYS A 189 23.97 12.29 3.02
CA LYS A 189 22.57 12.09 2.59
C LYS A 189 22.47 11.58 1.16
N GLU A 190 23.35 12.04 0.26
CA GLU A 190 23.42 11.57 -1.13
C GLU A 190 23.89 10.11 -1.23
N LYS A 191 24.71 9.63 -0.29
CA LYS A 191 25.08 8.20 -0.20
C LYS A 191 23.91 7.28 0.12
N HIS A 192 22.83 7.80 0.69
CA HIS A 192 21.69 7.01 1.17
C HIS A 192 20.35 7.41 0.55
N ALA A 193 20.30 8.49 -0.25
CA ALA A 193 19.09 8.94 -0.92
C ALA A 193 19.35 9.83 -2.15
N PHE A 194 18.45 9.81 -3.12
CA PHE A 194 18.40 10.77 -4.23
C PHE A 194 16.96 11.26 -4.49
N GLU A 195 16.83 12.46 -5.04
CA GLU A 195 15.55 13.11 -5.34
C GLU A 195 15.06 12.76 -6.76
N LEU A 196 13.75 12.56 -6.91
CA LEU A 196 13.09 12.27 -8.19
C LEU A 196 12.22 13.45 -8.66
N LYS A 197 12.18 13.63 -9.98
CA LYS A 197 11.19 14.50 -10.64
C LYS A 197 9.78 13.96 -10.41
N PRO A 198 8.80 14.75 -9.94
CA PRO A 198 7.42 14.29 -9.71
C PRO A 198 6.76 13.63 -10.93
N SER A 199 7.12 14.07 -12.14
CA SER A 199 6.59 13.51 -13.40
C SER A 199 7.02 12.08 -13.69
N HIS A 200 8.16 11.64 -13.14
CA HIS A 200 8.76 10.32 -13.44
C HIS A 200 8.54 9.31 -12.32
N VAL A 201 7.97 9.71 -11.18
CA VAL A 201 7.74 8.82 -10.02
C VAL A 201 6.95 7.57 -10.40
N GLY A 202 5.89 7.73 -11.21
CA GLY A 202 5.09 6.61 -11.68
C GLY A 202 5.90 5.60 -12.50
N THR A 203 6.72 6.10 -13.43
CA THR A 203 7.58 5.28 -14.28
C THR A 203 8.66 4.56 -13.48
N VAL A 204 9.34 5.27 -12.57
CA VAL A 204 10.37 4.68 -11.70
C VAL A 204 9.77 3.60 -10.81
N ARG A 205 8.57 3.82 -10.27
CA ARG A 205 7.86 2.84 -9.46
C ARG A 205 7.53 1.57 -10.25
N GLU A 206 7.02 1.70 -11.46
CA GLU A 206 6.72 0.56 -12.33
C GLU A 206 7.98 -0.20 -12.76
N HIS A 207 9.05 0.53 -13.09
CA HIS A 207 10.35 -0.05 -13.48
C HIS A 207 11.05 -0.80 -12.33
N CYS A 208 10.71 -0.47 -11.09
CA CYS A 208 11.24 -1.16 -9.91
C CYS A 208 10.45 -2.41 -9.53
N LEU A 209 9.37 -2.76 -10.25
CA LEU A 209 8.63 -3.99 -10.05
C LEU A 209 9.44 -5.23 -10.53
N PRO A 210 9.00 -6.45 -10.16
CA PRO A 210 9.72 -7.69 -10.51
C PRO A 210 9.92 -7.94 -12.00
N ASN A 211 9.14 -7.29 -12.87
CA ASN A 211 9.22 -7.45 -14.31
C ASN A 211 10.43 -6.72 -14.94
N ALA A 212 11.14 -5.88 -14.17
CA ALA A 212 12.30 -5.13 -14.61
C ALA A 212 13.44 -5.24 -13.59
N LEU A 213 13.63 -4.24 -12.72
CA LEU A 213 14.78 -4.22 -11.79
C LEU A 213 14.62 -5.10 -10.55
N ASN A 214 13.39 -5.53 -10.22
CA ASN A 214 13.08 -6.34 -9.04
C ASN A 214 13.53 -5.70 -7.71
N TYR A 215 13.37 -4.39 -7.58
CA TYR A 215 13.60 -3.62 -6.35
C TYR A 215 12.33 -2.88 -5.92
N PRO A 216 11.26 -3.60 -5.53
CA PRO A 216 9.98 -3.00 -5.23
C PRO A 216 10.11 -1.95 -4.11
N MET A 217 9.62 -0.74 -4.38
CA MET A 217 9.75 0.40 -3.48
C MET A 217 8.67 0.42 -2.41
N LEU A 218 9.05 0.65 -1.16
CA LEU A 218 8.13 0.93 -0.07
C LEU A 218 7.73 2.42 -0.04
N GLU A 219 6.46 2.71 -0.26
CA GLU A 219 5.95 4.08 -0.21
C GLU A 219 5.75 4.54 1.24
N GLU A 220 6.51 5.55 1.65
CA GLU A 220 6.43 6.19 2.97
C GLU A 220 6.11 7.69 2.83
N TYR A 221 5.29 8.19 3.74
CA TYR A 221 5.02 9.61 3.89
C TYR A 221 5.49 10.11 5.26
N ASP A 222 6.43 11.06 5.25
CA ASP A 222 6.94 11.71 6.47
C ASP A 222 6.04 12.88 6.87
N PHE A 223 4.86 12.55 7.39
CA PHE A 223 3.86 13.54 7.79
C PHE A 223 4.27 14.40 9.00
N ARG A 224 5.19 13.92 9.84
CA ARG A 224 5.66 14.63 11.04
C ARG A 224 6.56 15.81 10.70
N ASN A 225 7.46 15.64 9.73
CA ASN A 225 8.40 16.67 9.31
C ASN A 225 7.88 17.51 8.13
N ASP A 226 6.65 17.25 7.68
CA ASP A 226 6.01 18.02 6.61
C ASP A 226 5.50 19.36 7.14
N THR A 227 6.26 20.42 6.89
CA THR A 227 5.89 21.81 7.17
C THR A 227 5.24 22.51 5.99
N VAL A 228 5.18 21.86 4.82
CA VAL A 228 4.63 22.44 3.59
C VAL A 228 3.12 22.31 3.61
N ASN A 229 2.62 21.12 3.91
CA ASN A 229 1.19 20.89 4.00
C ASN A 229 0.67 21.29 5.39
N PRO A 230 -0.40 22.09 5.48
CA PRO A 230 -0.94 22.52 6.76
C PRO A 230 -1.47 21.35 7.57
N ASN A 231 -1.33 21.46 8.89
CA ASN A 231 -1.89 20.46 9.81
C ASN A 231 -3.40 20.66 9.98
N LEU A 232 -4.12 19.55 9.97
CA LEU A 232 -5.53 19.50 10.34
C LEU A 232 -5.61 19.31 11.87
N ASN A 233 -6.33 20.19 12.55
CA ASN A 233 -6.57 20.07 13.99
C ASN A 233 -7.66 19.02 14.25
N ILE A 234 -7.28 17.75 14.22
CA ILE A 234 -8.17 16.60 14.42
C ILE A 234 -7.57 15.65 15.46
N GLU A 235 -8.37 15.27 16.45
CA GLU A 235 -8.05 14.23 17.43
C GLU A 235 -9.17 13.21 17.54
N LEU A 236 -8.81 11.97 17.88
CA LEU A 236 -9.79 10.98 18.33
C LEU A 236 -10.35 11.39 19.69
N LYS A 237 -11.65 11.17 19.91
CA LYS A 237 -12.27 11.44 21.21
C LYS A 237 -11.67 10.56 22.33
N PRO A 238 -11.60 11.05 23.59
CA PRO A 238 -10.73 10.50 24.64
C PRO A 238 -10.91 9.01 24.95
N TYR A 239 -12.14 8.49 24.90
CA TYR A 239 -12.46 7.12 25.30
C TYR A 239 -11.83 6.04 24.38
N GLN A 240 -11.30 6.40 23.21
CA GLN A 240 -10.72 5.44 22.25
C GLN A 240 -9.22 5.59 22.02
N LYS A 241 -8.61 6.67 22.52
CA LYS A 241 -7.19 6.97 22.31
C LYS A 241 -6.28 5.84 22.83
N LYS A 242 -6.70 5.17 23.90
CA LYS A 242 -5.98 4.05 24.53
C LYS A 242 -5.98 2.76 23.68
N SER A 243 -7.04 2.53 22.90
CA SER A 243 -7.21 1.30 22.10
C SER A 243 -6.61 1.43 20.69
N LEU A 244 -6.62 2.63 20.11
CA LEU A 244 -6.21 2.87 18.71
C LEU A 244 -4.80 3.46 18.57
N GLY A 245 -4.22 3.98 19.67
CA GLY A 245 -2.87 4.56 19.68
C GLY A 245 -1.74 3.58 19.35
N LYS A 246 -2.01 2.26 19.34
CA LYS A 246 -1.04 1.21 18.98
C LYS A 246 -1.00 0.87 17.49
N MET A 247 -1.94 1.36 16.68
CA MET A 247 -2.07 0.93 15.27
C MET A 247 -1.07 1.58 14.31
N PHE A 248 -0.34 2.63 14.72
CA PHE A 248 0.58 3.36 13.84
C PHE A 248 1.94 3.59 14.50
N GLY A 249 2.93 2.78 14.12
CA GLY A 249 4.32 2.88 14.58
C GLY A 249 5.20 3.80 13.72
N ASN A 250 6.34 4.21 14.28
CA ASN A 250 7.52 4.81 13.62
C ASN A 250 7.40 6.21 12.99
N GLY A 251 6.28 6.92 13.13
CA GLY A 251 6.20 8.34 12.77
C GLY A 251 6.26 8.68 11.28
N ARG A 252 6.34 7.67 10.41
CA ARG A 252 6.08 7.74 8.97
C ARG A 252 4.86 6.89 8.66
N ALA A 253 3.97 7.40 7.80
CA ALA A 253 2.83 6.64 7.32
C ALA A 253 3.28 5.79 6.13
N ARG A 254 2.74 4.58 5.98
CA ARG A 254 2.98 3.71 4.83
C ARG A 254 1.72 3.62 3.98
N SER A 255 1.89 3.60 2.66
CA SER A 255 0.81 3.27 1.74
C SER A 255 0.49 1.78 1.85
N GLY A 256 -0.79 1.40 1.88
CA GLY A 256 -1.20 0.01 2.03
C GLY A 256 -2.71 -0.20 1.96
N ILE A 257 -3.12 -1.45 1.81
CA ILE A 257 -4.52 -1.88 1.76
C ILE A 257 -4.87 -2.58 3.06
N ILE A 258 -5.98 -2.19 3.67
CA ILE A 258 -6.52 -2.85 4.87
C ILE A 258 -7.83 -3.52 4.49
N VAL A 259 -7.87 -4.85 4.57
CA VAL A 259 -9.08 -5.65 4.33
C VAL A 259 -9.73 -5.97 5.67
N LEU A 260 -10.99 -5.56 5.82
CA LEU A 260 -11.81 -5.83 7.00
C LEU A 260 -13.12 -6.48 6.54
N PRO A 261 -13.85 -7.23 7.38
CA PRO A 261 -15.25 -7.61 7.12
C PRO A 261 -16.20 -6.44 7.44
N CYS A 262 -17.47 -6.53 6.99
CA CYS A 262 -18.50 -5.55 7.36
C CYS A 262 -18.70 -5.56 8.89
N GLY A 263 -18.93 -4.38 9.50
CA GLY A 263 -19.10 -4.26 10.96
C GLY A 263 -17.82 -4.23 11.80
N ALA A 264 -16.65 -4.60 11.25
CA ALA A 264 -15.38 -4.58 11.99
C ALA A 264 -14.76 -3.18 12.21
N GLY A 265 -15.51 -2.10 11.97
CA GLY A 265 -15.03 -0.73 12.21
C GLY A 265 -14.16 -0.13 11.10
N LYS A 266 -14.44 -0.42 9.82
CA LYS A 266 -13.70 0.16 8.67
C LYS A 266 -13.55 1.68 8.76
N SER A 267 -14.67 2.36 9.00
CA SER A 267 -14.71 3.81 9.09
C SER A 267 -13.88 4.31 10.26
N LEU A 268 -13.94 3.62 11.41
CA LEU A 268 -13.15 3.99 12.59
C LEU A 268 -11.65 3.88 12.35
N VAL A 269 -11.19 2.83 11.64
CA VAL A 269 -9.78 2.69 11.25
C VAL A 269 -9.35 3.85 10.33
N GLY A 270 -10.18 4.22 9.36
CA GLY A 270 -9.93 5.37 8.48
C GLY A 270 -9.87 6.71 9.23
N VAL A 271 -10.82 6.96 10.13
CA VAL A 271 -10.83 8.16 10.98
C VAL A 271 -9.59 8.19 11.88
N SER A 272 -9.19 7.04 12.44
CA SER A 272 -8.00 6.93 13.29
C SER A 272 -6.71 7.25 12.52
N ALA A 273 -6.60 6.76 11.28
CA ALA A 273 -5.48 7.08 10.41
C ALA A 273 -5.40 8.59 10.12
N ALA A 274 -6.53 9.23 9.81
CA ALA A 274 -6.60 10.67 9.59
C ALA A 274 -6.22 11.47 10.85
N CYS A 275 -6.70 11.06 12.02
CA CYS A 275 -6.35 11.65 13.32
C CYS A 275 -4.86 11.53 13.66
N GLN A 276 -4.21 10.44 13.22
CA GLN A 276 -2.78 10.22 13.45
C GLN A 276 -1.90 11.05 12.51
N ILE A 277 -2.27 11.10 11.22
CA ILE A 277 -1.50 11.80 10.19
C ILE A 277 -1.68 13.32 10.33
N ARG A 278 -2.87 13.79 10.75
CA ARG A 278 -3.19 15.22 10.95
C ARG A 278 -2.93 16.09 9.72
N LYS A 279 -3.16 15.55 8.54
CA LYS A 279 -3.11 16.28 7.26
C LYS A 279 -4.48 16.20 6.58
N SER A 280 -4.63 16.99 5.52
CA SER A 280 -5.79 16.90 4.65
C SER A 280 -6.01 15.47 4.17
N CYS A 281 -7.26 15.02 4.17
CA CYS A 281 -7.62 13.64 3.87
C CYS A 281 -8.68 13.62 2.76
N LEU A 282 -8.48 12.79 1.74
CA LEU A 282 -9.47 12.52 0.69
C LEU A 282 -10.06 11.13 0.89
N CYS A 283 -11.36 11.07 1.11
CA CYS A 283 -12.12 9.84 1.23
C CYS A 283 -12.97 9.61 -0.03
N LEU A 284 -12.74 8.49 -0.71
CA LEU A 284 -13.48 8.11 -1.91
C LEU A 284 -14.51 7.03 -1.57
N ALA A 285 -15.77 7.36 -1.78
CA ALA A 285 -16.91 6.51 -1.52
C ALA A 285 -17.55 5.98 -2.82
N THR A 286 -18.32 4.91 -2.71
CA THR A 286 -19.01 4.30 -3.87
C THR A 286 -20.37 4.93 -4.17
N SER A 287 -21.02 5.54 -3.18
CA SER A 287 -22.35 6.15 -3.32
C SER A 287 -22.47 7.43 -2.50
N ASN A 288 -23.48 8.26 -2.80
CA ASN A 288 -23.78 9.49 -2.06
C ASN A 288 -24.12 9.17 -0.58
N VAL A 289 -24.87 8.10 -0.32
CA VAL A 289 -25.16 7.63 1.06
C VAL A 289 -23.86 7.32 1.82
N SER A 290 -22.89 6.70 1.14
CA SER A 290 -21.59 6.40 1.76
C SER A 290 -20.78 7.67 2.06
N VAL A 291 -20.91 8.72 1.24
CA VAL A 291 -20.29 10.03 1.53
C VAL A 291 -20.82 10.59 2.86
N ASP A 292 -22.14 10.60 3.02
CA ASP A 292 -22.78 11.08 4.25
C ASP A 292 -22.41 10.23 5.47
N GLN A 293 -22.35 8.91 5.29
CA GLN A 293 -21.90 8.00 6.34
C GLN A 293 -20.47 8.33 6.78
N TRP A 294 -19.53 8.49 5.84
CA TRP A 294 -18.15 8.84 6.17
C TRP A 294 -18.07 10.19 6.90
N ALA A 295 -18.78 11.20 6.42
CA ALA A 295 -18.83 12.52 7.06
C ALA A 295 -19.38 12.44 8.48
N TYR A 296 -20.45 11.67 8.69
CA TYR A 296 -21.02 11.42 10.01
C TYR A 296 -20.01 10.72 10.94
N GLN A 297 -19.30 9.70 10.45
CA GLN A 297 -18.30 8.98 11.25
C GLN A 297 -17.14 9.89 11.66
N PHE A 298 -16.67 10.79 10.78
CA PHE A 298 -15.66 11.79 11.13
C PHE A 298 -16.16 12.71 12.26
N ARG A 299 -17.39 13.20 12.21
CA ARG A 299 -18.00 14.03 13.28
C ARG A 299 -18.19 13.25 14.60
N MET A 300 -18.58 11.98 14.47
CA MET A 300 -18.87 11.12 15.62
C MET A 300 -17.61 10.78 16.41
N TRP A 301 -16.54 10.37 15.73
CA TRP A 301 -15.34 9.80 16.38
C TRP A 301 -14.19 10.79 16.58
N SER A 302 -14.22 11.95 15.91
CA SER A 302 -13.15 12.95 16.01
C SER A 302 -13.63 14.31 16.52
N THR A 303 -12.68 15.19 16.84
CA THR A 303 -12.92 16.58 17.28
C THR A 303 -12.96 17.58 16.12
N ILE A 304 -13.09 17.11 14.87
CA ILE A 304 -13.08 17.98 13.70
C ILE A 304 -14.27 18.95 13.68
N ARG A 305 -14.03 20.18 13.23
CA ARG A 305 -15.08 21.19 13.05
C ARG A 305 -15.88 20.92 11.77
N GLU A 306 -17.18 21.25 11.79
CA GLU A 306 -18.08 20.95 10.66
C GLU A 306 -17.70 21.68 9.37
N ASP A 307 -17.13 22.88 9.47
CA ASP A 307 -16.66 23.68 8.33
C ASP A 307 -15.41 23.09 7.67
N GLN A 308 -14.72 22.14 8.32
CA GLN A 308 -13.54 21.46 7.79
C GLN A 308 -13.87 20.11 7.14
N ILE A 309 -15.14 19.70 7.10
CA ILE A 309 -15.60 18.51 6.37
C ILE A 309 -16.31 18.97 5.09
N CYS A 310 -15.72 18.63 3.95
CA CYS A 310 -16.24 18.93 2.62
C CYS A 310 -16.85 17.66 2.02
N CYS A 311 -18.17 17.62 1.86
CA CYS A 311 -18.84 16.53 1.14
C CYS A 311 -19.18 17.00 -0.27
N PHE A 312 -18.86 16.19 -1.26
CA PHE A 312 -19.23 16.45 -2.64
C PHE A 312 -19.96 15.26 -3.23
N THR A 313 -21.22 15.47 -3.56
CA THR A 313 -22.10 14.52 -4.24
C THR A 313 -22.57 15.12 -5.57
N SER A 314 -23.07 14.28 -6.47
CA SER A 314 -23.63 14.71 -7.76
C SER A 314 -24.96 15.46 -7.64
N ASP A 315 -25.62 15.37 -6.48
CA ASP A 315 -26.90 16.00 -6.24
C ASP A 315 -26.65 17.42 -5.72
N ALA A 316 -27.21 18.42 -6.41
CA ALA A 316 -26.95 19.86 -6.33
C ALA A 316 -27.28 20.56 -4.97
N GLY A 317 -27.30 19.84 -3.86
CA GLY A 317 -27.79 20.31 -2.56
C GLY A 317 -26.73 20.64 -1.51
N SER A 318 -25.44 20.53 -1.81
CA SER A 318 -24.37 20.77 -0.82
C SER A 318 -23.47 21.95 -1.16
N GLU A 319 -24.05 23.06 -1.63
CA GLU A 319 -23.38 24.36 -1.68
C GLU A 319 -23.22 24.95 -0.27
N LYS A 320 -22.32 24.38 0.53
CA LYS A 320 -21.79 25.13 1.69
C LYS A 320 -20.66 26.01 1.18
N SER A 321 -20.84 27.32 1.28
CA SER A 321 -19.83 28.32 0.94
C SER A 321 -18.52 28.01 1.66
N PHE A 322 -17.47 27.82 0.86
CA PHE A 322 -16.19 27.34 1.33
C PHE A 322 -15.29 28.48 1.77
N ASN A 323 -14.82 28.41 3.01
CA ASN A 323 -13.60 29.08 3.43
C ASN A 323 -12.60 27.97 3.82
N VAL A 324 -12.04 27.27 2.82
CA VAL A 324 -10.96 26.31 3.04
C VAL A 324 -9.74 27.12 3.43
N SER A 325 -9.61 27.41 4.72
CA SER A 325 -8.60 28.33 5.19
C SER A 325 -7.21 27.71 5.19
N ASN A 326 -7.05 26.37 5.17
CA ASN A 326 -5.78 25.67 4.88
C ASN A 326 -5.88 24.13 4.78
N ALA A 327 -6.55 23.43 5.71
CA ALA A 327 -6.62 21.96 5.76
C ALA A 327 -8.05 21.46 6.00
N ALA A 328 -8.46 20.38 5.32
CA ALA A 328 -9.82 19.83 5.39
C ALA A 328 -9.88 18.33 5.09
N ILE A 329 -11.01 17.71 5.45
CA ILE A 329 -11.39 16.36 5.03
C ILE A 329 -12.37 16.47 3.89
N VAL A 330 -12.00 15.94 2.74
CA VAL A 330 -12.83 15.90 1.54
C VAL A 330 -13.39 14.50 1.38
N VAL A 331 -14.71 14.37 1.29
CA VAL A 331 -15.41 13.11 1.04
C VAL A 331 -16.18 13.23 -0.26
N THR A 332 -15.91 12.35 -1.22
CA THR A 332 -16.57 12.39 -2.55
C THR A 332 -16.67 10.99 -3.14
N THR A 333 -17.35 10.86 -4.28
CA THR A 333 -17.51 9.57 -4.96
C THR A 333 -16.47 9.37 -6.07
N TYR A 334 -16.17 8.11 -6.40
CA TYR A 334 -15.29 7.78 -7.54
C TYR A 334 -15.77 8.38 -8.86
N HIS A 335 -17.08 8.40 -9.08
CA HIS A 335 -17.68 8.94 -10.31
C HIS A 335 -17.37 10.42 -10.49
N MET A 336 -17.41 11.23 -9.42
CA MET A 336 -17.11 12.66 -9.47
C MET A 336 -15.65 12.97 -9.85
N ILE A 337 -14.72 12.05 -9.57
CA ILE A 337 -13.29 12.23 -9.89
C ILE A 337 -12.95 11.65 -11.28
N ALA A 338 -13.51 10.50 -11.64
CA ALA A 338 -13.11 9.74 -12.82
C ALA A 338 -13.73 10.24 -14.13
N TYR A 339 -14.98 10.70 -14.13
CA TYR A 339 -15.69 11.06 -15.36
C TYR A 339 -15.40 12.52 -15.76
N GLY A 340 -14.38 12.70 -16.61
CA GLY A 340 -13.88 14.00 -17.07
C GLY A 340 -14.42 14.51 -18.42
N ARG A 341 -15.47 13.90 -18.99
CA ARG A 341 -16.07 14.37 -20.26
C ARG A 341 -17.28 15.24 -19.95
N GLN A 342 -17.15 16.54 -20.24
CA GLN A 342 -18.03 17.66 -19.85
C GLN A 342 -18.06 17.87 -18.33
N ARG A 343 -17.02 18.54 -17.81
CA ARG A 343 -16.98 18.91 -16.39
C ARG A 343 -18.12 19.90 -16.10
N SER A 344 -19.09 19.49 -15.28
CA SER A 344 -19.95 20.43 -14.57
C SER A 344 -19.08 21.42 -13.77
N GLU A 345 -19.57 22.63 -13.53
CA GLU A 345 -18.87 23.65 -12.75
C GLU A 345 -18.46 23.10 -11.37
N GLU A 346 -19.29 22.26 -10.77
CA GLU A 346 -19.06 21.56 -9.50
C GLU A 346 -17.83 20.64 -9.54
N SER A 347 -17.66 19.84 -10.60
CA SER A 347 -16.50 18.96 -10.74
C SER A 347 -15.18 19.74 -10.84
N GLN A 348 -15.21 20.93 -11.44
CA GLN A 348 -14.06 21.82 -11.50
C GLN A 348 -13.73 22.42 -10.12
N LYS A 349 -14.75 22.82 -9.36
CA LYS A 349 -14.62 23.29 -7.98
C LYS A 349 -13.96 22.21 -7.10
N ILE A 350 -14.42 20.96 -7.19
CA ILE A 350 -13.83 19.82 -6.45
C ILE A 350 -12.35 19.64 -6.79
N MET A 351 -12.01 19.60 -8.07
CA MET A 351 -10.61 19.42 -8.48
C MET A 351 -9.72 20.58 -8.04
N LYS A 352 -10.25 21.81 -8.01
CA LYS A 352 -9.54 22.97 -7.47
C LYS A 352 -9.30 22.81 -5.97
N VAL A 353 -10.33 22.41 -5.21
CA VAL A 353 -10.21 22.14 -3.77
C VAL A 353 -9.23 21.01 -3.50
N ILE A 354 -9.31 19.88 -4.21
CA ILE A 354 -8.37 18.76 -4.02
C ILE A 354 -6.92 19.22 -4.27
N ARG A 355 -6.68 20.00 -5.33
CA ARG A 355 -5.33 20.53 -5.63
C ARG A 355 -4.84 21.51 -4.56
N GLN A 356 -5.72 22.39 -4.08
CA GLN A 356 -5.38 23.38 -3.05
C GLN A 356 -5.11 22.73 -1.69
N THR A 357 -5.97 21.79 -1.27
CA THR A 357 -5.94 21.23 0.08
C THR A 357 -4.94 20.08 0.24
N MET A 358 -4.66 19.33 -0.83
CA MET A 358 -3.73 18.19 -0.79
C MET A 358 -2.31 18.55 -1.24
N GLY A 359 -2.05 19.79 -1.68
CA GLY A 359 -0.72 20.24 -2.11
C GLY A 359 -0.17 19.53 -3.36
N VAL A 360 -0.99 18.72 -4.04
CA VAL A 360 -0.55 17.91 -5.19
C VAL A 360 -0.58 18.76 -6.46
N ALA A 361 0.58 19.29 -6.83
CA ALA A 361 0.83 19.71 -8.21
C ALA A 361 0.83 18.44 -9.08
N SER A 362 -0.16 18.34 -9.98
CA SER A 362 -0.24 17.33 -11.05
C SER A 362 -0.72 15.92 -10.65
N TYR A 363 -2.02 15.78 -10.35
CA TYR A 363 -2.74 14.55 -10.76
C TYR A 363 -2.92 14.58 -12.29
N GLY A 364 -1.86 14.20 -12.99
CA GLY A 364 -1.84 14.00 -14.43
C GLY A 364 -1.56 12.54 -14.73
N ARG A 365 -2.61 11.78 -15.04
CA ARG A 365 -2.63 10.45 -15.71
C ARG A 365 -1.82 9.26 -15.13
N GLY A 366 -0.94 9.42 -14.14
CA GLY A 366 -0.03 8.34 -13.71
C GLY A 366 -0.41 7.54 -12.44
N ALA A 367 -1.42 7.96 -11.69
CA ALA A 367 -1.74 7.35 -10.37
C ALA A 367 -2.92 6.35 -10.38
N CYS A 368 -3.52 6.08 -11.54
CA CYS A 368 -4.49 4.99 -11.69
C CYS A 368 -3.76 3.72 -12.19
N GLY A 369 -2.85 3.19 -11.37
CA GLY A 369 -2.19 1.91 -11.61
C GLY A 369 -3.11 0.74 -11.25
N SER A 370 -4.27 0.62 -11.91
CA SER A 370 -5.03 -0.65 -11.96
C SER A 370 -6.16 -0.70 -13.01
N CYS A 371 -6.42 0.36 -13.79
CA CYS A 371 -7.38 0.28 -14.90
C CYS A 371 -6.67 -0.09 -16.22
N ARG A 372 -6.20 -1.34 -16.34
CA ARG A 372 -5.95 -1.90 -17.68
C ARG A 372 -7.30 -2.22 -18.32
N HIS A 373 -7.53 -1.65 -19.51
CA HIS A 373 -8.63 -2.02 -20.39
C HIS A 373 -8.59 -3.53 -20.66
N VAL A 374 -9.66 -4.23 -20.27
CA VAL A 374 -10.01 -5.50 -20.91
C VAL A 374 -10.64 -5.12 -22.25
N PRO A 375 -10.08 -5.52 -23.41
CA PRO A 375 -10.77 -5.32 -24.68
C PRO A 375 -11.98 -6.24 -24.69
N GLN A 376 -13.19 -5.66 -24.65
CA GLN A 376 -14.42 -6.39 -24.95
C GLN A 376 -14.42 -6.73 -26.43
N SER A 377 -14.03 -7.96 -26.75
CA SER A 377 -14.41 -8.63 -27.99
C SER A 377 -15.89 -9.02 -27.86
N HIS A 378 -16.77 -8.30 -28.55
CA HIS A 378 -18.13 -8.79 -28.82
C HIS A 378 -18.11 -9.63 -30.11
N PRO A 379 -18.83 -10.77 -30.17
CA PRO A 379 -19.29 -11.32 -31.44
C PRO A 379 -20.39 -10.45 -32.07
#